data_AF-A0A1G7QX77-F1
#
_entry.id   AF-A0A1G7QX77-F1
#
_cell.length_a   1.000
_cell.length_b   1.000
_cell.length_c   1.000
_cell.angle_alpha   90.00
_cell.angle_beta   90.00
_cell.angle_gamma   90.00
#
_symmetry.space_group_name_H-M   'P 1'
#
loop_
_entity.id
_entity.type
_entity.pdbx_description
1 polymer ?
#
loop_
_entity_poly.entity_id
_entity_poly.type
_entity_poly.pdbx_seq_one_letter_code
_entity_poly.pdbx_strand_id
1 'polypeptide(L)'
;MQINNNLGVLLIQTKKENPETNLMSSYKLMNMHAEALFTHDDKMQLRSINEPWPGERPAPRFFLGRTMDGKTICRFRHDVPSSVVEQLESLIKVEPAIRDIHATPKHYESYMSLLHAEHFTMGPCYYVPDTSLADAGSEKPVTITKENITKWDYSGFEWLASEIEYAQPCVAIVHHEQIVSLCRSVRISCHAHEAGLETLHDFRGRGYAAHVVASWAQAVRRIGAIPLYSTFCDNFSSQRVAAKANLPIYGVNFTIR
;
A
#
# COMPACT_ATOMS: atom_id res chain seq x y z
N MET A 1 -26.58 -49.44 41.90
CA MET A 1 -25.93 -48.11 41.88
C MET A 1 -24.74 -48.23 40.94
N GLN A 2 -24.86 -47.94 39.64
CA GLN A 2 -24.75 -46.58 39.06
C GLN A 2 -23.51 -45.85 39.60
N ILE A 3 -22.51 -45.33 38.86
CA ILE A 3 -22.34 -44.94 37.45
C ILE A 3 -20.82 -44.75 37.20
N ASN A 4 -20.36 -45.23 36.04
CA ASN A 4 -19.33 -44.75 35.09
C ASN A 4 -17.98 -44.12 35.50
N ASN A 5 -16.93 -44.69 34.88
CA ASN A 5 -15.96 -44.08 33.96
C ASN A 5 -15.79 -42.55 33.99
N ASN A 6 -14.54 -42.10 34.10
CA ASN A 6 -14.05 -41.09 33.16
C ASN A 6 -12.53 -41.21 32.92
N LEU A 7 -12.17 -41.74 31.74
CA LEU A 7 -10.90 -41.46 31.08
C LEU A 7 -10.89 -39.98 30.71
N GLY A 8 -9.93 -39.23 31.23
CA GLY A 8 -9.62 -37.87 30.77
C GLY A 8 -8.27 -37.86 30.08
N VAL A 9 -8.20 -38.38 28.85
CA VAL A 9 -7.07 -38.12 27.95
C VAL A 9 -7.13 -36.63 27.63
N LEU A 10 -6.13 -35.88 28.08
CA LEU A 10 -5.93 -34.48 27.71
C LEU A 10 -5.56 -34.44 26.22
N LEU A 11 -6.58 -34.41 25.36
CA LEU A 11 -6.46 -34.01 23.97
C LEU A 11 -5.96 -32.56 23.97
N ILE A 12 -4.64 -32.40 23.83
CA ILE A 12 -4.07 -31.15 23.33
C ILE A 12 -4.64 -31.01 21.92
N GLN A 13 -5.73 -30.25 21.82
CA GLN A 13 -6.20 -29.73 20.55
C GLN A 13 -5.09 -28.81 20.02
N THR A 14 -4.18 -29.39 19.25
CA THR A 14 -3.41 -28.64 18.26
C THR A 14 -4.42 -27.80 17.50
N LYS A 15 -4.35 -26.47 17.65
CA LYS A 15 -5.06 -25.53 16.78
C LYS A 15 -4.84 -26.05 15.35
N LYS A 16 -5.90 -26.54 14.72
CA LYS A 16 -5.90 -26.74 13.28
C LYS A 16 -5.59 -25.38 12.70
N GLU A 17 -4.38 -25.21 12.19
CA GLU A 17 -4.07 -24.10 11.30
C GLU A 17 -5.15 -24.11 10.22
N ASN A 18 -5.85 -22.99 10.10
CA ASN A 18 -6.91 -22.86 9.14
C ASN A 18 -6.24 -22.85 7.75
N PRO A 19 -6.50 -23.82 6.85
CA PRO A 19 -5.85 -23.90 5.54
C PRO A 19 -6.23 -22.73 4.61
N GLU A 20 -7.12 -21.85 5.06
CA GLU A 20 -7.63 -20.67 4.37
C GLU A 20 -6.88 -19.37 4.70
N THR A 21 -5.71 -19.43 5.34
CA THR A 21 -4.68 -18.39 5.15
C THR A 21 -4.06 -18.58 3.76
N ASN A 22 -4.88 -18.38 2.73
CA ASN A 22 -4.42 -18.35 1.34
C ASN A 22 -3.53 -17.11 1.20
N LEU A 23 -2.23 -17.30 1.44
CA LEU A 23 -1.20 -16.27 1.37
C LEU A 23 -1.27 -15.66 -0.03
N MET A 24 -1.89 -14.48 -0.14
CA MET A 24 -2.09 -13.84 -1.43
C MET A 24 -0.72 -13.64 -2.08
N SER A 25 -0.51 -14.18 -3.28
CA SER A 25 0.82 -14.19 -3.89
C SER A 25 1.33 -12.76 -4.08
N SER A 26 2.65 -12.59 -3.98
CA SER A 26 3.30 -11.31 -4.22
C SER A 26 2.96 -10.75 -5.60
N TYR A 27 2.84 -11.63 -6.60
CA TYR A 27 2.34 -11.29 -7.93
C TYR A 27 0.91 -10.73 -7.94
N LYS A 28 -0.02 -11.32 -7.18
CA LYS A 28 -1.39 -10.82 -7.13
C LYS A 28 -1.47 -9.46 -6.44
N LEU A 29 -0.74 -9.28 -5.34
CA LEU A 29 -0.64 -7.99 -4.65
C LEU A 29 -0.06 -6.90 -5.54
N MET A 30 0.98 -7.21 -6.32
CA MET A 30 1.60 -6.23 -7.22
C MET A 30 0.74 -5.90 -8.46
N ASN A 31 -0.17 -6.79 -8.90
CA ASN A 31 -1.17 -6.40 -9.91
C ASN A 31 -2.20 -5.44 -9.32
N MET A 32 -2.72 -5.74 -8.13
CA MET A 32 -3.63 -4.85 -7.40
C MET A 32 -2.99 -3.49 -7.09
N HIS A 33 -1.69 -3.48 -6.80
CA HIS A 33 -0.88 -2.27 -6.65
C HIS A 33 -0.91 -1.40 -7.90
N ALA A 34 -0.60 -1.99 -9.05
CA ALA A 34 -0.61 -1.26 -10.33
C ALA A 34 -2.01 -0.72 -10.67
N GLU A 35 -3.06 -1.52 -10.43
CA GLU A 35 -4.46 -1.12 -10.58
C GLU A 35 -4.87 0.01 -9.63
N ALA A 36 -4.40 -0.03 -8.38
CA ALA A 36 -4.65 1.04 -7.43
C ALA A 36 -3.94 2.32 -7.89
N LEU A 37 -2.66 2.24 -8.27
CA LEU A 37 -1.84 3.40 -8.62
C LEU A 37 -2.27 4.14 -9.90
N PHE A 38 -2.82 3.44 -10.89
CA PHE A 38 -3.04 4.00 -12.23
C PHE A 38 -4.39 3.62 -12.83
N THR A 39 -4.91 4.53 -13.65
CA THR A 39 -6.02 4.25 -14.55
C THR A 39 -5.48 3.62 -15.84
N HIS A 40 -6.32 2.80 -16.46
CA HIS A 40 -5.97 2.02 -17.65
C HIS A 40 -7.03 2.23 -18.72
N ASP A 41 -6.65 2.11 -20.00
CA ASP A 41 -7.61 1.94 -21.08
C ASP A 41 -8.02 0.49 -21.28
N ASP A 42 -8.89 0.24 -22.27
CA ASP A 42 -9.41 -1.09 -22.62
C ASP A 42 -8.32 -2.09 -23.03
N LYS A 43 -7.10 -1.62 -23.34
CA LYS A 43 -5.93 -2.44 -23.68
C LYS A 43 -4.99 -2.64 -22.49
N MET A 44 -5.40 -2.23 -21.28
CA MET A 44 -4.57 -2.22 -20.07
C MET A 44 -3.31 -1.34 -20.19
N GLN A 45 -3.33 -0.33 -21.05
CA GLN A 45 -2.27 0.67 -21.12
C GLN A 45 -2.54 1.81 -20.13
N LEU A 46 -1.48 2.35 -19.53
CA LEU A 46 -1.61 3.40 -18.51
C LEU A 46 -2.13 4.71 -19.14
N ARG A 47 -2.97 5.40 -18.38
CA ARG A 47 -3.51 6.72 -18.75
C ARG A 47 -3.07 7.78 -17.74
N SER A 48 -3.55 7.68 -16.51
CA SER A 48 -3.30 8.66 -15.46
C SER A 48 -2.98 8.01 -14.12
N ILE A 49 -2.44 8.80 -13.20
CA ILE A 49 -2.33 8.43 -11.79
C ILE A 49 -3.76 8.43 -11.20
N ASN A 50 -4.10 7.36 -10.49
CA ASN A 50 -5.45 7.11 -10.00
C ASN A 50 -5.66 7.68 -8.59
N GLU A 51 -5.62 9.01 -8.48
CA GLU A 51 -6.02 9.72 -7.27
C GLU A 51 -7.53 9.92 -7.26
N PRO A 52 -8.20 9.84 -6.09
CA PRO A 52 -9.66 9.91 -6.06
C PRO A 52 -10.20 11.35 -6.15
N TRP A 53 -9.38 12.38 -5.93
CA TRP A 53 -9.79 13.78 -6.04
C TRP A 53 -9.66 14.32 -7.47
N PRO A 54 -10.37 15.41 -7.82
CA PRO A 54 -10.30 16.00 -9.15
C PRO A 54 -8.87 16.45 -9.52
N GLY A 55 -8.47 16.15 -10.76
CA GLY A 55 -7.18 16.53 -11.31
C GLY A 55 -6.51 15.33 -11.97
N GLU A 56 -6.44 15.34 -13.29
CA GLU A 56 -5.78 14.26 -14.02
C GLU A 56 -4.28 14.55 -14.16
N ARG A 57 -3.46 13.60 -13.72
CA ARG A 57 -2.01 13.63 -13.91
C ARG A 57 -1.58 12.44 -14.73
N PRO A 58 -0.71 12.61 -15.75
CA PRO A 58 -0.31 11.49 -16.60
C PRO A 58 0.40 10.41 -15.79
N ALA A 59 0.09 9.16 -16.11
CA ALA A 59 0.80 8.01 -15.57
C ALA A 59 2.29 8.04 -15.99
N PRO A 60 3.19 7.33 -15.29
CA PRO A 60 4.53 7.09 -15.79
C PRO A 60 4.48 6.39 -17.15
N ARG A 61 5.47 6.65 -18.01
CA ARG A 61 5.61 5.95 -19.30
C ARG A 61 5.84 4.45 -19.09
N PHE A 62 6.53 4.09 -18.02
CA PHE A 62 6.82 2.70 -17.67
C PHE A 62 6.65 2.45 -16.19
N PHE A 63 5.97 1.35 -15.85
CA PHE A 63 5.91 0.77 -14.52
C PHE A 63 6.46 -0.65 -14.57
N LEU A 64 7.33 -0.99 -13.61
CA LEU A 64 7.84 -2.33 -13.35
C LEU A 64 7.65 -2.67 -11.87
N GLY A 65 6.82 -3.66 -11.59
CA GLY A 65 6.74 -4.32 -10.29
C GLY A 65 7.58 -5.58 -10.28
N ARG A 66 8.61 -5.64 -9.43
CA ARG A 66 9.36 -6.88 -9.15
C ARG A 66 8.83 -7.46 -7.84
N THR A 67 8.56 -8.75 -7.79
CA THR A 67 7.85 -9.38 -6.66
C THR A 67 8.76 -10.31 -5.87
N MET A 68 8.45 -10.50 -4.58
CA MET A 68 9.24 -11.39 -3.70
C MET A 68 9.13 -12.87 -4.11
N ASP A 69 8.12 -13.25 -4.90
CA ASP A 69 7.99 -14.58 -5.50
C ASP A 69 8.76 -14.73 -6.84
N GLY A 70 9.63 -13.77 -7.17
CA GLY A 70 10.56 -13.84 -8.31
C GLY A 70 9.93 -13.53 -9.67
N LYS A 71 8.74 -12.93 -9.69
CA LYS A 71 8.03 -12.54 -10.91
C LYS A 71 8.15 -11.03 -11.17
N THR A 72 7.77 -10.64 -12.38
CA THR A 72 7.71 -9.25 -12.81
C THR A 72 6.36 -8.93 -13.41
N ILE A 73 5.88 -7.71 -13.17
CA ILE A 73 4.68 -7.14 -13.79
C ILE A 73 5.10 -5.82 -14.42
N CYS A 74 4.71 -5.58 -15.66
CA CYS A 74 4.94 -4.30 -16.32
C CYS A 74 3.66 -3.71 -16.89
N ARG A 75 3.64 -2.38 -16.97
CA ARG A 75 2.62 -1.60 -17.67
C ARG A 75 3.30 -0.44 -18.39
N PHE A 76 2.77 -0.09 -19.54
CA PHE A 76 3.27 1.01 -20.37
C PHE A 76 2.16 2.02 -20.60
N ARG A 77 2.51 3.30 -20.67
CA ARG A 77 1.54 4.33 -21.05
C ARG A 77 1.13 4.18 -22.50
N HIS A 78 -0.11 4.54 -22.80
CA HIS A 78 -0.71 4.37 -24.14
C HIS A 78 0.06 5.03 -25.29
N ASP A 79 0.90 6.02 -25.00
CA ASP A 79 1.71 6.79 -25.96
C ASP A 79 3.15 6.30 -26.09
N VAL A 80 3.54 5.21 -25.40
CA VAL A 80 4.87 4.59 -25.60
C VAL A 80 4.85 3.81 -26.93
N PRO A 81 5.78 4.08 -27.87
CA PRO A 81 5.82 3.38 -29.15
C PRO A 81 5.95 1.87 -29.01
N SER A 82 5.25 1.10 -29.85
CA SER A 82 5.26 -0.37 -29.78
C SER A 82 6.66 -0.97 -29.91
N SER A 83 7.51 -0.39 -30.77
CA SER A 83 8.91 -0.81 -30.92
C SER A 83 9.74 -0.62 -29.65
N VAL A 84 9.41 0.39 -28.83
CA VAL A 84 10.04 0.62 -27.52
C VAL A 84 9.48 -0.37 -26.51
N VAL A 85 8.17 -0.61 -26.50
CA VAL A 85 7.52 -1.61 -25.64
C VAL A 85 8.13 -3.00 -25.84
N GLU A 86 8.28 -3.45 -27.10
CA GLU A 86 8.88 -4.76 -27.42
C GLU A 86 10.31 -4.91 -26.90
N GLN A 87 11.12 -3.85 -26.98
CA GLN A 87 12.49 -3.84 -26.44
C GLN A 87 12.49 -3.89 -24.91
N LEU A 88 11.61 -3.12 -24.26
CA LEU A 88 11.46 -3.15 -22.80
C LEU A 88 11.01 -4.53 -22.31
N GLU A 89 10.03 -5.16 -22.98
CA GLU A 89 9.56 -6.50 -22.65
C GLU A 89 10.65 -7.58 -22.79
N SER A 90 11.52 -7.45 -23.80
CA SER A 90 12.68 -8.34 -23.99
C SER A 90 13.64 -8.27 -22.80
N LEU A 91 13.92 -7.07 -22.30
CA LEU A 91 14.78 -6.85 -21.13
C LEU A 91 14.14 -7.37 -19.84
N ILE A 92 12.83 -7.15 -19.66
CA ILE A 92 12.09 -7.57 -18.46
C ILE A 92 12.09 -9.10 -18.30
N LYS A 93 12.01 -9.86 -19.40
CA LYS A 93 12.03 -11.34 -19.39
C LYS A 93 13.29 -11.92 -18.74
N VAL A 94 14.39 -11.16 -18.70
CA VAL A 94 15.68 -11.59 -18.15
C VAL A 94 16.06 -10.82 -16.88
N GLU A 95 15.12 -10.10 -16.27
CA GLU A 95 15.29 -9.52 -14.93
C GLU A 95 15.42 -10.65 -13.88
N PRO A 96 16.43 -10.59 -12.99
CA PRO A 96 16.57 -11.55 -11.92
C PRO A 96 15.53 -11.29 -10.82
N ALA A 97 15.29 -12.33 -10.00
CA ALA A 97 14.57 -12.16 -8.74
C ALA A 97 15.25 -11.12 -7.84
N ILE A 98 14.46 -10.44 -7.02
CA ILE A 98 14.95 -9.43 -6.07
C ILE A 98 15.93 -10.08 -5.09
N ARG A 99 17.13 -9.51 -5.00
CA ARG A 99 18.11 -9.83 -3.94
C ARG A 99 18.25 -8.72 -2.92
N ASP A 100 18.05 -7.48 -3.36
CA ASP A 100 18.08 -6.27 -2.57
C ASP A 100 16.92 -5.37 -3.02
N ILE A 101 16.06 -4.99 -2.07
CA ILE A 101 14.88 -4.16 -2.31
C ILE A 101 15.23 -2.69 -2.59
N HIS A 102 16.47 -2.28 -2.30
CA HIS A 102 16.98 -0.94 -2.55
C HIS A 102 17.78 -0.84 -3.86
N ALA A 103 18.15 -1.97 -4.46
CA ALA A 103 18.87 -2.00 -5.73
C ALA A 103 17.93 -1.72 -6.91
N THR A 104 18.40 -0.94 -7.88
CA THR A 104 17.70 -0.70 -9.14
C THR A 104 17.50 -2.02 -9.94
N PRO A 105 16.58 -2.05 -10.91
CA PRO A 105 16.47 -3.16 -11.85
C PRO A 105 17.79 -3.41 -12.59
N LYS A 106 18.06 -4.67 -12.97
CA LYS A 106 19.31 -5.05 -13.65
C LYS A 106 19.52 -4.24 -14.94
N HIS A 107 18.44 -3.99 -15.66
CA HIS A 107 18.46 -3.29 -16.94
C HIS A 107 18.13 -1.79 -16.82
N TYR A 108 18.34 -1.19 -15.64
CA TYR A 108 18.06 0.21 -15.35
C TYR A 108 18.53 1.18 -16.45
N GLU A 109 19.82 1.16 -16.81
CA GLU A 109 20.38 2.06 -17.83
C GLU A 109 19.69 1.91 -19.19
N SER A 110 19.37 0.66 -19.57
CA SER A 110 18.66 0.38 -20.82
C SER A 110 17.22 0.90 -20.78
N TYR A 111 16.52 0.76 -19.65
CA TYR A 111 15.16 1.32 -19.50
C TYR A 111 15.15 2.83 -19.62
N MET A 112 16.09 3.51 -18.95
CA MET A 112 16.21 4.97 -19.01
C MET A 112 16.55 5.45 -20.41
N SER A 113 17.50 4.78 -21.09
CA SER A 113 17.90 5.12 -22.46
C SER A 113 16.79 4.91 -23.48
N LEU A 114 16.06 3.80 -23.43
CA LEU A 114 14.97 3.50 -24.37
C LEU A 114 13.81 4.48 -24.27
N LEU A 115 13.59 5.03 -23.07
CA LEU A 115 12.55 6.02 -22.82
C LEU A 115 13.10 7.46 -22.89
N HIS A 116 14.39 7.68 -23.14
CA HIS A 116 15.00 9.01 -23.08
C HIS A 116 14.61 9.77 -21.79
N ALA A 117 14.73 9.08 -20.65
CA ALA A 117 14.29 9.59 -19.37
C ALA A 117 15.47 9.99 -18.48
N GLU A 118 15.24 10.98 -17.62
CA GLU A 118 16.21 11.43 -16.60
C GLU A 118 15.73 11.15 -15.18
N HIS A 119 14.45 10.81 -15.02
CA HIS A 119 13.81 10.65 -13.73
C HIS A 119 13.11 9.30 -13.60
N PHE A 120 13.43 8.62 -12.52
CA PHE A 120 12.73 7.42 -12.08
C PHE A 120 12.30 7.58 -10.62
N THR A 121 11.35 6.75 -10.20
CA THR A 121 11.09 6.52 -8.78
C THR A 121 11.07 5.03 -8.52
N MET A 122 11.42 4.63 -7.30
CA MET A 122 11.42 3.24 -6.89
C MET A 122 11.08 3.16 -5.40
N GLY A 123 10.48 2.05 -4.99
CA GLY A 123 10.02 1.92 -3.62
C GLY A 123 9.60 0.52 -3.22
N PRO A 124 9.85 0.09 -1.97
CA PRO A 124 9.25 -1.13 -1.45
C PRO A 124 7.73 -1.00 -1.31
N CYS A 125 7.05 -2.12 -1.55
CA CYS A 125 5.60 -2.25 -1.43
C CYS A 125 5.26 -3.31 -0.40
N TYR A 126 4.31 -2.98 0.47
CA TYR A 126 3.94 -3.72 1.67
C TYR A 126 2.45 -4.02 1.69
N TYR A 127 2.11 -5.21 2.17
CA TYR A 127 0.74 -5.56 2.53
C TYR A 127 0.51 -5.16 3.98
N VAL A 128 -0.61 -4.52 4.29
CA VAL A 128 -0.93 -4.19 5.69
C VAL A 128 -1.69 -5.37 6.29
N PRO A 129 -1.13 -6.17 7.23
CA PRO A 129 -1.76 -7.40 7.68
C PRO A 129 -3.02 -7.15 8.50
N ASP A 130 -3.85 -8.18 8.62
CA ASP A 130 -5.01 -8.14 9.52
C ASP A 130 -4.54 -8.43 10.95
N THR A 131 -3.87 -7.44 11.50
CA THR A 131 -3.35 -7.48 12.86
C THR A 131 -4.04 -6.42 13.67
N SER A 132 -4.67 -6.84 14.76
CA SER A 132 -5.02 -5.93 15.83
C SER A 132 -3.71 -5.44 16.45
N LEU A 133 -3.34 -4.19 16.22
CA LEU A 133 -2.36 -3.52 17.07
C LEU A 133 -3.06 -3.33 18.43
N ALA A 134 -2.94 -4.34 19.29
CA ALA A 134 -3.47 -4.27 20.65
C ALA A 134 -2.89 -3.03 21.34
N ASP A 135 -3.78 -2.14 21.79
CA ASP A 135 -3.55 -1.12 22.82
C ASP A 135 -2.26 -0.28 22.67
N ALA A 136 -1.87 0.09 21.45
CA ALA A 136 -0.63 0.83 21.19
C ALA A 136 -0.66 2.31 21.66
N GLY A 137 -1.78 2.78 22.23
CA GLY A 137 -1.90 4.11 22.82
C GLY A 137 -3.23 4.30 23.56
N SER A 138 -3.30 5.26 24.49
CA SER A 138 -4.55 5.65 25.14
C SER A 138 -5.53 6.29 24.17
N GLU A 139 -5.03 6.93 23.10
CA GLU A 139 -5.84 7.62 22.12
C GLU A 139 -6.47 6.63 21.14
N LYS A 140 -7.80 6.66 21.08
CA LYS A 140 -8.57 5.82 20.17
C LYS A 140 -8.61 6.44 18.77
N PRO A 141 -8.38 5.64 17.71
CA PRO A 141 -8.57 6.08 16.34
C PRO A 141 -10.02 6.50 16.08
N VAL A 142 -10.19 7.57 15.30
CA VAL A 142 -11.49 8.11 14.91
C VAL A 142 -11.58 8.12 13.39
N THR A 143 -12.68 7.62 12.83
CA THR A 143 -12.96 7.77 11.39
C THR A 143 -13.30 9.23 11.11
N ILE A 144 -12.61 9.85 10.16
CA ILE A 144 -12.86 11.22 9.73
C ILE A 144 -13.73 11.21 8.48
N THR A 145 -14.79 12.00 8.49
CA THR A 145 -15.71 12.20 7.37
C THR A 145 -15.98 13.69 7.19
N LYS A 146 -16.62 14.06 6.09
CA LYS A 146 -17.03 15.45 5.85
C LYS A 146 -17.94 16.00 6.95
N GLU A 147 -18.78 15.15 7.53
CA GLU A 147 -19.76 15.52 8.56
C GLU A 147 -19.13 15.74 9.94
N ASN A 148 -17.94 15.19 10.20
CA ASN A 148 -17.31 15.25 11.52
C ASN A 148 -15.96 15.96 11.56
N ILE A 149 -15.33 16.26 10.43
CA ILE A 149 -14.01 16.88 10.38
C ILE A 149 -13.97 18.22 11.13
N THR A 150 -15.04 19.01 11.07
CA THR A 150 -15.15 20.31 11.76
C THR A 150 -15.32 20.22 13.27
N LYS A 151 -15.45 19.01 13.83
CA LYS A 151 -15.47 18.77 15.28
C LYS A 151 -14.07 18.75 15.87
N TRP A 152 -13.04 18.71 15.03
CA TRP A 152 -11.65 18.59 15.43
C TRP A 152 -10.85 19.79 14.92
N ASP A 153 -9.80 20.17 15.65
CA ASP A 153 -8.75 21.02 15.11
C ASP A 153 -7.92 20.20 14.11
N TYR A 154 -7.94 20.60 12.84
CA TYR A 154 -7.18 19.96 11.77
C TYR A 154 -6.07 20.87 11.23
N SER A 155 -5.59 21.81 12.06
CA SER A 155 -4.43 22.64 11.72
C SER A 155 -3.22 21.78 11.33
N GLY A 156 -2.57 22.12 10.22
CA GLY A 156 -1.54 21.29 9.57
C GLY A 156 -2.08 20.22 8.61
N PHE A 157 -3.40 20.07 8.51
CA PHE A 157 -4.10 19.21 7.56
C PHE A 157 -5.23 19.96 6.84
N GLU A 158 -5.10 21.27 6.61
CA GLU A 158 -6.15 22.11 6.03
C GLU A 158 -6.60 21.60 4.65
N TRP A 159 -5.67 21.02 3.89
CA TRP A 159 -5.92 20.38 2.60
C TRP A 159 -6.93 19.21 2.69
N LEU A 160 -7.08 18.59 3.87
CA LEU A 160 -7.99 17.46 4.07
C LEU A 160 -9.44 17.87 3.85
N ALA A 161 -9.83 19.10 4.16
CA ALA A 161 -11.20 19.57 4.00
C ALA A 161 -11.69 19.47 2.55
N SER A 162 -10.81 19.67 1.56
CA SER A 162 -11.11 19.51 0.14
C SER A 162 -11.02 18.06 -0.36
N GLU A 163 -10.24 17.20 0.30
CA GLU A 163 -10.01 15.82 -0.14
C GLU A 163 -10.90 14.78 0.57
N ILE A 164 -11.47 15.10 1.74
CA ILE A 164 -12.06 14.11 2.65
C ILE A 164 -13.21 13.31 2.06
N GLU A 165 -13.96 13.89 1.12
CA GLU A 165 -15.06 13.20 0.42
C GLU A 165 -14.56 12.13 -0.55
N TYR A 166 -13.38 12.35 -1.14
CA TYR A 166 -12.76 11.46 -2.11
C TYR A 166 -11.82 10.44 -1.46
N ALA A 167 -11.13 10.82 -0.39
CA ALA A 167 -10.04 10.06 0.22
C ALA A 167 -10.52 9.08 1.33
N GLN A 168 -11.69 8.46 1.15
CA GLN A 168 -12.25 7.52 2.13
C GLN A 168 -11.77 6.06 1.93
N PRO A 169 -11.73 5.23 2.99
CA PRO A 169 -11.82 5.62 4.40
C PRO A 169 -10.65 6.53 4.83
N CYS A 170 -10.93 7.43 5.77
CA CYS A 170 -9.92 8.23 6.47
C CYS A 170 -10.01 7.98 7.98
N VAL A 171 -8.89 7.67 8.63
CA VAL A 171 -8.81 7.40 10.06
C VAL A 171 -7.71 8.25 10.68
N ALA A 172 -7.99 8.87 11.83
CA ALA A 172 -7.09 9.76 12.53
C ALA A 172 -6.88 9.36 13.99
N ILE A 173 -5.74 9.76 14.56
CA ILE A 173 -5.55 9.90 16.00
C ILE A 173 -5.82 11.36 16.35
N VAL A 174 -6.64 11.55 17.38
CA VAL A 174 -6.95 12.86 17.95
C VAL A 174 -6.31 12.96 19.33
N HIS A 175 -5.60 14.07 19.58
CA HIS A 175 -4.99 14.38 20.86
C HIS A 175 -5.39 15.81 21.26
N HIS A 176 -6.06 15.97 22.41
CA HIS A 176 -6.65 17.25 22.87
C HIS A 176 -7.45 17.98 21.76
N GLU A 177 -8.42 17.27 21.17
CA GLU A 177 -9.29 17.78 20.08
C GLU A 177 -8.60 18.09 18.75
N GLN A 178 -7.27 17.92 18.65
CA GLN A 178 -6.51 18.09 17.42
C GLN A 178 -6.23 16.77 16.71
N ILE A 179 -6.43 16.71 15.40
CA ILE A 179 -5.94 15.62 14.56
C ILE A 179 -4.41 15.73 14.50
N VAL A 180 -3.71 14.70 14.95
CA VAL A 180 -2.23 14.72 15.01
C VAL A 180 -1.57 13.72 14.08
N SER A 181 -2.32 12.71 13.65
CA SER A 181 -1.89 11.73 12.65
C SER A 181 -3.11 11.19 11.94
N LEU A 182 -2.99 10.90 10.64
CA LEU A 182 -4.08 10.31 9.86
C LEU A 182 -3.56 9.37 8.77
N CYS A 183 -4.38 8.39 8.42
CA CYS A 183 -4.21 7.53 7.26
C CYS A 183 -5.50 7.51 6.45
N ARG A 184 -5.39 7.74 5.15
CA ARG A 184 -6.52 7.81 4.22
C ARG A 184 -6.23 7.04 2.94
N SER A 185 -7.26 6.73 2.16
CA SER A 185 -7.05 6.10 0.85
C SER A 185 -6.68 7.16 -0.18
N VAL A 186 -5.51 7.04 -0.81
CA VAL A 186 -5.02 8.02 -1.80
C VAL A 186 -4.91 7.47 -3.21
N ARG A 187 -5.00 6.15 -3.36
CA ARG A 187 -5.12 5.46 -4.65
C ARG A 187 -6.14 4.35 -4.48
N ILE A 188 -7.18 4.32 -5.31
CA ILE A 188 -8.39 3.52 -5.05
C ILE A 188 -8.76 2.73 -6.30
N SER A 189 -8.70 1.40 -6.22
CA SER A 189 -9.32 0.50 -7.20
C SER A 189 -10.45 -0.30 -6.55
N CYS A 190 -11.18 -1.08 -7.34
CA CYS A 190 -12.18 -2.00 -6.82
C CYS A 190 -11.59 -3.12 -5.94
N HIS A 191 -10.29 -3.41 -6.06
CA HIS A 191 -9.63 -4.50 -5.35
C HIS A 191 -8.75 -4.04 -4.19
N ALA A 192 -8.14 -2.85 -4.29
CA ALA A 192 -7.13 -2.41 -3.34
C ALA A 192 -7.10 -0.89 -3.18
N HIS A 193 -6.67 -0.47 -2.00
CA HIS A 193 -6.44 0.93 -1.67
C HIS A 193 -4.98 1.10 -1.22
N GLU A 194 -4.32 2.17 -1.66
CA GLU A 194 -3.04 2.60 -1.10
C GLU A 194 -3.23 3.62 0.02
N ALA A 195 -2.45 3.45 1.08
CA ALA A 195 -2.38 4.35 2.22
C ALA A 195 -1.70 5.68 1.87
N GLY A 196 -2.35 6.79 2.23
CA GLY A 196 -1.73 8.10 2.37
C GLY A 196 -1.66 8.46 3.85
N LEU A 197 -0.45 8.57 4.37
CA LEU A 197 -0.16 8.71 5.79
C LEU A 197 0.53 10.04 6.07
N GLU A 198 0.06 10.75 7.08
CA GLU A 198 0.73 11.93 7.57
C GLU A 198 0.61 12.07 9.09
N THR A 199 1.65 12.63 9.71
CA THR A 199 1.73 12.87 11.16
C THR A 199 2.38 14.22 11.36
N LEU A 200 1.73 15.07 12.17
CA LEU A 200 2.25 16.38 12.56
C LEU A 200 3.63 16.22 13.19
N HIS A 201 4.52 17.16 12.89
CA HIS A 201 5.93 17.09 13.24
C HIS A 201 6.16 16.75 14.73
N ASP A 202 5.46 17.46 15.63
CA ASP A 202 5.65 17.36 17.08
C ASP A 202 5.06 16.09 17.72
N PHE A 203 4.27 15.35 16.94
CA PHE A 203 3.63 14.09 17.34
C PHE A 203 4.30 12.86 16.72
N ARG A 204 5.37 13.04 15.94
CA ARG A 204 6.17 11.95 15.39
C ARG A 204 6.91 11.17 16.50
N GLY A 205 7.29 9.94 16.18
CA GLY A 205 8.04 9.07 17.11
C GLY A 205 7.19 8.37 18.18
N ARG A 206 5.91 8.71 18.32
CA ARG A 206 4.99 8.20 19.36
C ARG A 206 4.20 6.94 18.97
N GLY A 207 4.38 6.43 17.74
CA GLY A 207 3.68 5.24 17.25
C GLY A 207 2.33 5.50 16.56
N TYR A 208 1.80 6.73 16.60
CA TYR A 208 0.51 7.07 15.98
C TYR A 208 0.39 6.70 14.51
N ALA A 209 1.45 6.88 13.73
CA ALA A 209 1.50 6.52 12.32
C ALA A 209 1.16 5.04 12.06
N ALA A 210 1.76 4.12 12.82
CA ALA A 210 1.47 2.69 12.69
C ALA A 210 0.03 2.39 13.13
N HIS A 211 -0.45 3.07 14.18
CA HIS A 211 -1.81 2.91 14.70
C HIS A 211 -2.85 3.31 13.64
N VAL A 212 -2.75 4.50 13.04
CA VAL A 212 -3.71 4.93 12.00
C VAL A 212 -3.66 4.06 10.77
N VAL A 213 -2.48 3.56 10.35
CA VAL A 213 -2.37 2.63 9.21
C VAL A 213 -3.11 1.32 9.48
N ALA A 214 -2.97 0.74 10.67
CA ALA A 214 -3.69 -0.49 11.03
C ALA A 214 -5.21 -0.27 11.09
N SER A 215 -5.66 0.84 11.69
CA SER A 215 -7.09 1.15 11.79
C SER A 215 -7.73 1.51 10.44
N TRP A 216 -7.00 2.23 9.58
CA TRP A 216 -7.39 2.46 8.19
C TRP A 216 -7.48 1.13 7.42
N ALA A 217 -6.51 0.23 7.59
CA ALA A 217 -6.51 -1.06 6.93
C ALA A 217 -7.72 -1.93 7.33
N GLN A 218 -8.17 -1.85 8.59
CA GLN A 218 -9.43 -2.47 9.01
C GLN A 218 -10.65 -1.84 8.32
N ALA A 219 -10.68 -0.51 8.15
CA ALA A 219 -11.75 0.16 7.43
C ALA A 219 -11.81 -0.22 5.94
N VAL A 220 -10.65 -0.34 5.29
CA VAL A 220 -10.54 -0.81 3.89
C VAL A 220 -11.03 -2.25 3.75
N ARG A 221 -10.69 -3.13 4.69
CA ARG A 221 -11.19 -4.52 4.69
C ARG A 221 -12.71 -4.59 4.84
N ARG A 222 -13.31 -3.75 5.68
CA ARG A 222 -14.77 -3.72 5.88
C ARG A 222 -15.55 -3.38 4.61
N ILE A 223 -14.94 -2.65 3.67
CA ILE A 223 -15.52 -2.35 2.36
C ILE A 223 -15.12 -3.37 1.27
N GLY A 224 -14.46 -4.47 1.64
CA GLY A 224 -14.12 -5.57 0.74
C GLY A 224 -12.83 -5.40 -0.06
N ALA A 225 -12.01 -4.38 0.24
CA ALA A 225 -10.76 -4.10 -0.47
C ALA A 225 -9.51 -4.53 0.32
N ILE A 226 -8.38 -4.63 -0.39
CA ILE A 226 -7.07 -4.97 0.16
C ILE A 226 -6.30 -3.69 0.52
N PRO A 227 -5.84 -3.53 1.77
CA PRO A 227 -5.02 -2.39 2.19
C PRO A 227 -3.55 -2.60 1.83
N LEU A 228 -3.01 -1.70 1.02
CA LEU A 228 -1.63 -1.68 0.58
C LEU A 228 -0.93 -0.42 1.09
N TYR A 229 0.39 -0.53 1.25
CA TYR A 229 1.26 0.56 1.66
C TYR A 229 2.52 0.53 0.82
N SER A 230 2.91 1.65 0.22
CA SER A 230 4.15 1.76 -0.53
C SER A 230 4.84 3.08 -0.22
N THR A 231 6.15 3.14 -0.45
CA THR A 231 6.92 4.35 -0.20
C THR A 231 8.20 4.38 -1.01
N PHE A 232 8.78 5.56 -1.23
CA PHE A 232 10.03 5.70 -1.96
C PHE A 232 11.24 5.12 -1.20
N CYS A 233 12.27 4.71 -1.94
CA CYS A 233 13.51 4.17 -1.37
C CYS A 233 14.23 5.15 -0.42
N ASP A 234 14.09 6.45 -0.63
CA ASP A 234 14.70 7.51 0.21
C ASP A 234 13.77 7.99 1.34
N ASN A 235 12.52 7.54 1.39
CA ASN A 235 11.59 7.87 2.47
C ASN A 235 11.78 6.95 3.68
N PHE A 236 12.89 7.16 4.39
CA PHE A 236 13.23 6.40 5.59
C PHE A 236 12.17 6.51 6.70
N SER A 237 11.41 7.61 6.76
CA SER A 237 10.35 7.80 7.76
C SER A 237 9.21 6.80 7.56
N SER A 238 8.70 6.67 6.33
CA SER A 238 7.68 5.69 5.98
C SER A 238 8.19 4.26 6.08
N GLN A 239 9.44 3.99 5.70
CA GLN A 239 10.03 2.65 5.88
C GLN A 239 10.14 2.25 7.36
N ARG A 240 10.46 3.19 8.26
CA ARG A 240 10.41 2.94 9.71
C ARG A 240 9.00 2.65 10.21
N VAL A 241 7.96 3.26 9.64
CA VAL A 241 6.57 2.93 9.97
C VAL A 241 6.26 1.49 9.55
N ALA A 242 6.60 1.11 8.31
CA ALA A 242 6.40 -0.25 7.82
C ALA A 242 7.14 -1.29 8.67
N ALA A 243 8.39 -1.02 9.05
CA ALA A 243 9.17 -1.90 9.92
C ALA A 243 8.56 -2.03 11.32
N LYS A 244 8.17 -0.92 11.96
CA LYS A 244 7.54 -0.93 13.30
C LYS A 244 6.19 -1.64 13.31
N ALA A 245 5.42 -1.52 12.21
CA ALA A 245 4.15 -2.21 12.04
C ALA A 245 4.31 -3.65 11.53
N ASN A 246 5.55 -4.13 11.35
CA ASN A 246 5.88 -5.47 10.83
C ASN A 246 5.15 -5.79 9.52
N LEU A 247 5.09 -4.82 8.60
CA LEU A 247 4.39 -5.00 7.34
C LEU A 247 5.19 -5.93 6.41
N PRO A 248 4.61 -7.05 5.93
CA PRO A 248 5.27 -7.92 4.97
C PRO A 248 5.46 -7.22 3.62
N ILE A 249 6.68 -7.26 3.11
CA ILE A 249 7.04 -6.81 1.76
C ILE A 249 6.55 -7.83 0.75
N TYR A 250 5.87 -7.39 -0.30
CA TYR A 250 5.51 -8.23 -1.44
C TYR A 250 6.27 -7.87 -2.72
N GLY A 251 6.97 -6.74 -2.75
CA GLY A 251 7.80 -6.40 -3.90
C GLY A 251 8.36 -4.98 -3.86
N VAL A 252 8.88 -4.56 -5.00
CA VAL A 252 9.42 -3.22 -5.25
C VAL A 252 8.82 -2.72 -6.55
N ASN A 253 8.24 -1.52 -6.55
CA ASN A 253 7.86 -0.84 -7.77
C ASN A 253 8.98 0.05 -8.28
N PHE A 254 9.07 0.21 -9.59
CA PHE A 254 9.96 1.12 -10.28
C PHE A 254 9.17 1.80 -11.39
N THR A 255 9.27 3.13 -11.52
CA THR A 255 8.57 3.88 -12.56
C THR A 255 9.46 4.90 -13.24
N ILE A 256 9.22 5.13 -14.52
CA ILE A 256 9.89 6.14 -15.34
C ILE A 256 8.83 7.08 -15.90
N ARG A 257 9.01 8.38 -15.72
CA ARG A 257 8.09 9.41 -16.26
C ARG A 257 8.45 9.83 -17.67
#